data_AF-A0A031JN61-F1
#
_entry.id   AF-A0A031JN61-F1
#
_cell.length_a   1.000
_cell.length_b   1.000
_cell.length_c   1.000
_cell.angle_alpha   90.00
_cell.angle_beta   90.00
_cell.angle_gamma   90.00
#
_symmetry.space_group_name_H-M   'P 1'
#
loop_
_entity.id
_entity.type
_entity.pdbx_description
1 polymer ?
#
loop_
_entity_poly.entity_id
_entity_poly.type
_entity_poly.pdbx_seq_one_letter_code
_entity_poly.pdbx_strand_id
1 'polypeptide(L)'
;MARKFLYVIAGLTVAVLALMLALWFWSEDLTEMAFVPNVSFAEQQALPPESWNNPAMWVARPGLKDDPSSWLPPGIEAPKTKLPVAVFFVHPTSYIARDAWNAALDDTVSRDRANLFVQGMASPFNEGEVWAPRYRQAAVGTFLTAKPEAAQAIDLAYADVLASFEIFTRNLRPDQPIALAGHSQGAFLLRRLMRDRIAGTPLAQRLVGAWVIGWPVSLEHDLPKMGVPACERADEPGCIVSWLSVADPADTAMLLKAYARRTGLDAKSVAGSAFLCTNPLTGVPSAAAGAEANLGTLVPDFKARSGTMAAQVVPATCSPDHFLHIGPPPKLDLGAYVLPGNNYHLYDVTLFWANLRADFERRTQAWLAKQQK
;
A
#
# COMPACT_ATOMS: atom_id res chain seq x y z
N MET A 1 -42.04 20.09 36.14
CA MET A 1 -40.60 20.21 35.84
C MET A 1 -40.09 19.01 35.05
N ALA A 2 -40.24 17.78 35.55
CA ALA A 2 -39.77 16.55 34.88
C ALA A 2 -40.28 16.35 33.43
N ARG A 3 -41.56 16.63 33.14
CA ARG A 3 -42.12 16.46 31.78
C ARG A 3 -41.48 17.37 30.72
N LYS A 4 -41.19 18.63 31.07
CA LYS A 4 -40.52 19.58 30.17
C LYS A 4 -39.06 19.17 29.93
N PHE A 5 -38.39 18.70 30.98
CA PHE A 5 -37.03 18.13 30.89
C PHE A 5 -36.99 16.91 29.98
N LEU A 6 -37.94 15.97 30.11
CA LEU A 6 -38.02 14.79 29.24
C LEU A 6 -38.26 15.14 27.76
N TYR A 7 -39.06 16.17 27.46
CA TYR A 7 -39.22 16.63 26.07
C TYR A 7 -37.95 17.25 25.50
N VAL A 8 -37.16 17.97 26.32
CA VAL A 8 -35.86 18.50 25.90
C VAL A 8 -34.88 17.36 25.61
N ILE A 9 -34.77 16.37 26.51
CA ILE A 9 -33.90 15.21 26.30
C ILE A 9 -34.33 14.42 25.06
N ALA A 10 -35.62 14.12 24.90
CA ALA A 10 -36.13 13.43 23.71
C ALA A 10 -35.84 14.21 22.42
N GLY A 11 -36.02 15.54 22.42
CA GLY A 11 -35.68 16.39 21.28
C GLY A 11 -34.20 16.36 20.94
N LEU A 12 -33.31 16.41 21.95
CA LEU A 12 -31.86 16.30 21.75
C LEU A 12 -31.46 14.92 21.23
N THR A 13 -32.05 13.85 21.76
CA THR A 13 -31.82 12.48 21.28
C THR A 13 -32.25 12.35 19.82
N VAL A 14 -33.43 12.83 19.43
CA VAL A 14 -33.89 12.81 18.03
C VAL A 14 -32.96 13.63 17.14
N ALA A 15 -32.51 14.81 17.58
CA ALA A 15 -31.57 15.62 16.81
C ALA A 15 -30.21 14.93 16.61
N VAL A 16 -29.68 14.27 17.66
CA VAL A 16 -28.44 13.49 17.57
C VAL A 16 -28.62 12.30 16.64
N LEU A 17 -29.73 11.56 16.74
CA LEU A 17 -30.02 10.44 15.85
C LEU A 17 -30.17 10.90 14.39
N ALA A 18 -30.85 12.02 14.15
CA ALA A 18 -30.98 12.60 12.82
C ALA A 18 -29.63 13.06 12.26
N LEU A 19 -28.76 13.64 13.10
CA LEU A 19 -27.40 14.01 12.72
C LEU A 19 -26.54 12.77 12.42
N MET A 20 -26.61 11.72 13.24
CA MET A 20 -25.89 10.46 13.00
C MET A 20 -26.37 9.80 11.71
N LEU A 21 -27.68 9.80 11.47
CA LEU A 21 -28.29 9.27 10.25
C LEU A 21 -27.84 10.10 9.03
N ALA A 22 -27.80 11.43 9.16
CA ALA A 22 -27.28 12.32 8.14
C ALA A 22 -25.81 12.03 7.83
N LEU A 23 -24.95 11.96 8.85
CA LEU A 23 -23.53 11.64 8.70
C LEU A 23 -23.33 10.25 8.08
N TRP A 24 -24.20 9.29 8.37
CA TRP A 24 -24.17 7.97 7.77
C TRP A 24 -24.51 8.03 6.27
N PHE A 25 -25.64 8.65 5.90
CA PHE A 25 -26.07 8.77 4.50
C PHE A 25 -25.16 9.64 3.63
N TRP A 26 -24.59 10.71 4.18
CA TRP A 26 -23.72 11.66 3.46
C TRP A 26 -22.23 11.47 3.75
N SER A 27 -21.83 10.35 4.37
CA SER A 27 -20.44 10.07 4.74
C SER A 27 -19.49 10.17 3.54
N GLU A 28 -19.88 9.64 2.38
CA GLU A 28 -19.08 9.68 1.16
C GLU A 28 -18.92 11.11 0.62
N ASP A 29 -20.02 11.86 0.49
CA ASP A 29 -19.99 13.23 -0.02
C ASP A 29 -19.17 14.16 0.89
N LEU A 30 -19.30 13.98 2.21
CA LEU A 30 -18.52 14.71 3.20
C LEU A 30 -17.03 14.36 3.13
N THR A 31 -16.71 13.09 2.89
CA THR A 31 -15.33 12.63 2.70
C THR A 31 -14.75 13.20 1.40
N GLU A 32 -15.52 13.21 0.31
CA GLU A 32 -15.12 13.84 -0.94
C GLU A 32 -14.86 15.34 -0.74
N MET A 33 -15.78 16.07 -0.09
CA MET A 33 -15.63 17.49 0.21
C MET A 33 -14.43 17.81 1.10
N ALA A 34 -14.12 16.93 2.06
CA ALA A 34 -13.02 17.12 3.01
C ALA A 34 -11.64 16.92 2.39
N PHE A 35 -11.52 16.03 1.39
CA PHE A 35 -10.23 15.57 0.90
C PHE A 35 -9.96 15.84 -0.58
N VAL A 36 -10.99 16.05 -1.40
CA VAL A 36 -10.80 16.36 -2.82
C VAL A 36 -10.32 17.79 -2.99
N PRO A 37 -9.21 18.02 -3.72
CA PRO A 37 -8.76 19.36 -4.04
C PRO A 37 -9.85 20.16 -4.75
N ASN A 38 -10.04 21.40 -4.31
CA ASN A 38 -10.99 22.35 -4.88
C ASN A 38 -10.31 23.46 -5.70
N VAL A 39 -9.04 23.25 -6.03
CA VAL A 39 -8.21 24.12 -6.87
C VAL A 39 -8.07 23.55 -8.28
N SER A 40 -7.66 24.37 -9.25
CA SER A 40 -7.30 23.88 -10.58
C SER A 40 -6.04 23.01 -10.53
N PHE A 41 -5.94 22.02 -11.42
CA PHE A 41 -4.70 21.29 -11.61
C PHE A 41 -3.58 22.23 -12.08
N ALA A 42 -2.48 22.27 -11.33
CA ALA A 42 -1.28 22.98 -11.75
C ALA A 42 -0.44 22.03 -12.60
N GLU A 43 -0.44 22.25 -13.92
CA GLU A 43 0.40 21.48 -14.83
C GLU A 43 1.88 21.68 -14.49
N GLN A 44 2.59 20.57 -14.31
CA GLN A 44 4.00 20.56 -13.99
C GLN A 44 4.75 19.69 -14.99
N GLN A 45 5.93 20.13 -15.38
CA GLN A 45 6.79 19.34 -16.23
C GLN A 45 7.23 18.05 -15.50
N ALA A 46 7.31 16.96 -16.28
CA ALA A 46 7.95 15.74 -15.82
C ALA A 46 9.42 16.03 -15.50
N LEU A 47 9.88 15.54 -14.36
CA LEU A 47 11.29 15.65 -14.00
C LEU A 47 12.10 14.62 -14.80
N PRO A 48 13.30 14.98 -15.29
CA PRO A 48 14.17 14.00 -15.94
C PRO A 48 14.61 12.93 -14.94
N PRO A 49 14.85 11.67 -15.37
CA PRO A 49 15.38 10.61 -14.51
C PRO A 49 16.58 11.05 -13.68
N GLU A 50 17.46 11.85 -14.27
CA GLU A 50 18.70 12.35 -13.65
C GLU A 50 18.45 13.16 -12.38
N SER A 51 17.23 13.69 -12.16
CA SER A 51 16.85 14.29 -10.88
C SER A 51 17.03 13.32 -9.70
N TRP A 52 16.78 12.02 -9.89
CA TRP A 52 16.98 10.99 -8.85
C TRP A 52 18.45 10.57 -8.69
N ASN A 53 19.41 11.15 -9.40
CA ASN A 53 20.82 11.01 -9.02
C ASN A 53 21.12 11.72 -7.68
N ASN A 54 20.33 12.74 -7.33
CA ASN A 54 20.41 13.41 -6.04
C ASN A 54 19.90 12.50 -4.91
N PRO A 55 20.72 12.16 -3.90
CA PRO A 55 20.27 11.36 -2.75
C PRO A 55 19.04 11.94 -2.03
N ALA A 56 18.84 13.26 -2.05
CA ALA A 56 17.69 13.91 -1.43
C ALA A 56 16.35 13.57 -2.10
N MET A 57 16.37 13.08 -3.34
CA MET A 57 15.19 12.61 -4.08
C MET A 57 14.76 11.19 -3.69
N TRP A 58 15.41 10.61 -2.68
CA TRP A 58 15.05 9.31 -2.13
C TRP A 58 14.57 9.47 -0.69
N VAL A 59 13.54 8.71 -0.34
CA VAL A 59 13.16 8.48 1.07
C VAL A 59 14.07 7.42 1.66
N ALA A 60 14.35 6.36 0.90
CA ALA A 60 15.30 5.29 1.24
C ALA A 60 16.16 4.94 0.03
N ARG A 61 17.43 4.64 0.25
CA ARG A 61 18.34 4.05 -0.74
C ARG A 61 19.61 3.55 -0.04
N PRO A 62 20.31 2.55 -0.61
CA PRO A 62 21.61 2.14 -0.12
C PRO A 62 22.58 3.34 0.01
N GLY A 63 23.19 3.46 1.19
CA GLY A 63 24.12 4.54 1.52
C GLY A 63 23.49 5.84 2.01
N LEU A 64 22.16 5.93 2.11
CA LEU A 64 21.50 7.09 2.72
C LEU A 64 21.73 7.10 4.23
N LYS A 65 22.11 8.25 4.77
CA LYS A 65 22.18 8.46 6.22
C LYS A 65 20.75 8.50 6.79
N ASP A 66 20.54 7.85 7.94
CA ASP A 66 19.26 7.81 8.64
C ASP A 66 18.12 7.24 7.76
N ASP A 67 18.44 6.20 6.95
CA ASP A 67 17.49 5.54 6.04
C ASP A 67 16.30 4.93 6.82
N PRO A 68 15.06 5.44 6.63
CA PRO A 68 13.90 4.97 7.36
C PRO A 68 13.61 3.48 7.14
N SER A 69 13.94 2.93 5.97
CA SER A 69 13.72 1.51 5.67
C SER A 69 14.61 0.58 6.47
N SER A 70 15.72 1.08 7.02
CA SER A 70 16.64 0.31 7.87
C SER A 70 16.16 0.14 9.30
N TRP A 71 15.08 0.81 9.69
CA TRP A 71 14.48 0.66 11.02
C TRP A 71 13.93 -0.76 11.22
N LEU A 72 14.03 -1.26 12.45
CA LEU A 72 13.44 -2.51 12.89
C LEU A 72 12.68 -2.28 14.21
N PRO A 73 11.53 -2.96 14.41
CA PRO A 73 10.85 -2.95 15.69
C PRO A 73 11.76 -3.47 16.82
N PRO A 74 11.59 -3.00 18.07
CA PRO A 74 12.30 -3.55 19.21
C PRO A 74 12.16 -5.07 19.29
N GLY A 75 13.28 -5.77 19.49
CA GLY A 75 13.34 -7.22 19.57
C GLY A 75 13.54 -7.94 18.23
N ILE A 76 13.53 -7.22 17.10
CA ILE A 76 13.89 -7.78 15.79
C ILE A 76 15.37 -7.49 15.52
N GLU A 77 16.15 -8.54 15.31
CA GLU A 77 17.56 -8.42 14.97
C GLU A 77 17.75 -8.10 13.48
N ALA A 78 18.73 -7.25 13.18
CA ALA A 78 19.16 -7.02 11.81
C ALA A 78 19.80 -8.28 11.23
N PRO A 79 19.59 -8.57 9.93
CA PRO A 79 20.21 -9.73 9.29
C PRO A 79 21.74 -9.58 9.32
N LYS A 80 22.46 -10.65 9.68
CA LYS A 80 23.92 -10.65 9.68
C LYS A 80 24.50 -10.43 8.29
N THR A 81 23.82 -10.93 7.27
CA THR A 81 24.15 -10.78 5.86
C THR A 81 22.89 -10.40 5.10
N LYS A 82 22.97 -9.34 4.28
CA LYS A 82 21.87 -8.97 3.40
C LYS A 82 21.70 -9.97 2.26
N LEU A 83 20.45 -10.18 1.85
CA LEU A 83 20.11 -10.89 0.63
C LEU A 83 20.59 -10.07 -0.57
N PRO A 84 21.14 -10.71 -1.63
CA PRO A 84 21.70 -10.01 -2.78
C PRO A 84 20.62 -9.50 -3.76
N VAL A 85 19.55 -8.90 -3.25
CA VAL A 85 18.37 -8.43 -4.00
C VAL A 85 18.17 -6.92 -3.81
N ALA A 86 17.84 -6.21 -4.89
CA ALA A 86 17.44 -4.80 -4.83
C ALA A 86 15.92 -4.68 -4.79
N VAL A 87 15.39 -3.91 -3.85
CA VAL A 87 13.94 -3.74 -3.66
C VAL A 87 13.56 -2.33 -4.11
N PHE A 88 12.68 -2.21 -5.09
CA PHE A 88 12.06 -0.93 -5.43
C PHE A 88 10.70 -0.83 -4.73
N PHE A 89 10.62 0.04 -3.71
CA PHE A 89 9.44 0.23 -2.88
C PHE A 89 8.75 1.56 -3.21
N VAL A 90 7.50 1.52 -3.67
CA VAL A 90 6.68 2.70 -3.91
C VAL A 90 5.76 2.92 -2.71
N HIS A 91 6.02 3.97 -1.93
CA HIS A 91 5.30 4.26 -0.70
C HIS A 91 3.87 4.76 -0.96
N PRO A 92 2.92 4.65 0.01
CA PRO A 92 1.54 5.09 -0.17
C PRO A 92 1.40 6.61 -0.13
N THR A 93 0.18 7.10 -0.34
CA THR A 93 -0.16 8.53 -0.28
C THR A 93 0.15 9.12 1.10
N SER A 94 1.09 10.07 1.13
CA SER A 94 1.46 10.84 2.32
C SER A 94 0.95 12.29 2.27
N TYR A 95 0.38 12.71 1.14
CA TYR A 95 -0.24 14.02 0.97
C TYR A 95 -1.76 13.94 1.14
N ILE A 96 -2.24 14.43 2.28
CA ILE A 96 -3.64 14.36 2.73
C ILE A 96 -4.33 15.72 2.60
N ALA A 97 -3.57 16.79 2.30
CA ALA A 97 -4.14 18.10 2.09
C ALA A 97 -4.91 18.17 0.75
N ARG A 98 -5.71 19.23 0.60
CA ARG A 98 -6.58 19.48 -0.56
C ARG A 98 -6.28 20.80 -1.26
N ASP A 99 -5.16 21.43 -0.90
CA ASP A 99 -4.71 22.71 -1.45
C ASP A 99 -3.94 22.58 -2.77
N ALA A 100 -3.54 21.36 -3.15
CA ALA A 100 -3.05 21.03 -4.48
C ALA A 100 -3.47 19.60 -4.88
N TRP A 101 -3.35 19.29 -6.17
CA TRP A 101 -3.57 17.93 -6.70
C TRP A 101 -2.38 17.00 -6.51
N ASN A 102 -1.16 17.56 -6.41
CA ASN A 102 0.05 16.82 -6.10
C ASN A 102 0.87 17.56 -5.04
N ALA A 103 1.53 16.80 -4.17
CA ALA A 103 2.47 17.35 -3.20
C ALA A 103 3.67 17.99 -3.90
N ALA A 104 4.11 19.15 -3.41
CA ALA A 104 5.44 19.65 -3.73
C ALA A 104 6.50 18.72 -3.12
N LEU A 105 7.65 18.57 -3.79
CA LEU A 105 8.72 17.67 -3.34
C LEU A 105 9.35 18.10 -2.00
N ASP A 106 9.22 19.38 -1.64
CA ASP A 106 9.70 19.98 -0.41
C ASP A 106 8.62 20.12 0.68
N ASP A 107 7.37 19.68 0.44
CA ASP A 107 6.29 19.71 1.42
C ASP A 107 6.65 18.91 2.68
N THR A 108 6.88 19.61 3.80
CA THR A 108 7.46 19.00 4.99
C THR A 108 6.55 17.97 5.63
N VAL A 109 5.23 18.18 5.58
CA VAL A 109 4.23 17.28 6.17
C VAL A 109 4.15 15.97 5.39
N SER A 110 4.05 16.03 4.07
CA SER A 110 4.08 14.86 3.20
C SER A 110 5.42 14.13 3.33
N ARG A 111 6.55 14.85 3.34
CA ARG A 111 7.87 14.23 3.50
C ARG A 111 8.02 13.47 4.81
N ASP A 112 7.57 14.05 5.92
CA ASP A 112 7.65 13.40 7.23
C ASP A 112 6.77 12.15 7.30
N ARG A 113 5.54 12.24 6.76
CA ARG A 113 4.63 11.10 6.67
C ARG A 113 5.15 10.02 5.71
N ALA A 114 5.80 10.38 4.60
CA ALA A 114 6.45 9.43 3.71
C ALA A 114 7.59 8.69 4.40
N ASN A 115 8.42 9.39 5.20
CA ASN A 115 9.47 8.75 6.01
C ASN A 115 8.86 7.71 6.97
N LEU A 116 7.76 8.05 7.65
CA LEU A 116 7.05 7.15 8.57
C LEU A 116 6.47 5.93 7.85
N PHE A 117 5.89 6.10 6.67
CA PHE A 117 5.38 4.97 5.89
C PHE A 117 6.50 4.07 5.37
N VAL A 118 7.61 4.64 4.88
CA VAL A 118 8.77 3.82 4.48
C VAL A 118 9.34 3.07 5.69
N GLN A 119 9.39 3.69 6.87
CA GLN A 119 9.81 3.04 8.12
C GLN A 119 8.94 1.81 8.45
N GLY A 120 7.62 1.95 8.44
CA GLY A 120 6.71 0.86 8.82
C GLY A 120 6.49 -0.18 7.72
N MET A 121 6.49 0.24 6.45
CA MET A 121 6.00 -0.58 5.33
C MET A 121 7.09 -1.08 4.39
N ALA A 122 8.26 -0.43 4.34
CA ALA A 122 9.39 -0.90 3.55
C ALA A 122 10.38 -1.75 4.38
N SER A 123 10.38 -1.60 5.71
CA SER A 123 11.26 -2.35 6.62
C SER A 123 11.10 -3.88 6.59
N PRO A 124 9.95 -4.50 6.24
CA PRO A 124 9.90 -5.95 6.01
C PRO A 124 10.87 -6.42 4.93
N PHE A 125 11.22 -5.55 3.97
CA PHE A 125 12.07 -5.88 2.82
C PHE A 125 13.55 -5.50 3.03
N ASN A 126 13.93 -5.03 4.23
CA ASN A 126 15.26 -4.46 4.48
C ASN A 126 16.40 -5.47 4.59
N GLU A 127 16.09 -6.77 4.44
CA GLU A 127 17.09 -7.80 4.15
C GLU A 127 17.71 -7.62 2.77
N GLY A 128 17.00 -6.94 1.85
CA GLY A 128 17.55 -6.47 0.60
C GLY A 128 18.10 -5.03 0.66
N GLU A 129 18.45 -4.54 -0.51
CA GLU A 129 18.80 -3.14 -0.76
C GLU A 129 17.54 -2.36 -1.14
N VAL A 130 16.91 -1.69 -0.17
CA VAL A 130 15.66 -0.94 -0.38
C VAL A 130 15.93 0.42 -1.02
N TRP A 131 15.20 0.71 -2.08
CA TRP A 131 15.12 2.00 -2.77
C TRP A 131 13.67 2.48 -2.76
N ALA A 132 13.40 3.62 -2.14
CA ALA A 132 12.08 4.24 -2.13
C ALA A 132 12.20 5.71 -2.60
N PRO A 133 11.64 6.06 -3.76
CA PRO A 133 11.78 7.41 -4.30
C PRO A 133 10.88 8.41 -3.57
N ARG A 134 11.32 9.67 -3.50
CA ARG A 134 10.37 10.79 -3.36
C ARG A 134 9.73 11.02 -4.72
N TYR A 135 8.43 11.25 -4.76
CA TYR A 135 7.69 11.60 -5.97
C TYR A 135 6.56 12.57 -5.61
N ARG A 136 6.10 13.37 -6.58
CA ARG A 136 4.98 14.31 -6.39
C ARG A 136 3.67 13.55 -6.28
N GLN A 137 3.37 13.11 -5.07
CA GLN A 137 2.23 12.25 -4.79
C GLN A 137 0.92 12.91 -5.14
N ALA A 138 0.04 12.19 -5.82
CA ALA A 138 -1.33 12.66 -5.99
C ALA A 138 -2.02 12.71 -4.62
N ALA A 139 -2.74 13.80 -4.34
CA ALA A 139 -3.46 14.00 -3.09
C ALA A 139 -4.44 12.84 -2.82
N VAL A 140 -4.70 12.52 -1.55
CA VAL A 140 -5.60 11.41 -1.19
C VAL A 140 -6.98 11.52 -1.85
N GLY A 141 -7.50 12.75 -2.01
CA GLY A 141 -8.77 13.02 -2.69
C GLY A 141 -8.84 12.55 -4.14
N THR A 142 -7.69 12.39 -4.81
CA THR A 142 -7.59 11.80 -6.15
C THR A 142 -8.24 10.42 -6.24
N PHE A 143 -8.25 9.64 -5.16
CA PHE A 143 -8.88 8.30 -5.12
C PHE A 143 -10.36 8.32 -4.76
N LEU A 144 -10.91 9.49 -4.43
CA LEU A 144 -12.29 9.67 -4.00
C LEU A 144 -13.19 10.25 -5.08
N THR A 145 -12.63 10.71 -6.21
CA THR A 145 -13.35 11.43 -7.26
C THR A 145 -13.07 10.89 -8.66
N ALA A 146 -13.96 11.22 -9.61
CA ALA A 146 -13.84 10.89 -11.03
C ALA A 146 -13.44 12.09 -11.90
N LYS A 147 -13.09 13.22 -11.27
CA LYS A 147 -12.62 14.43 -11.96
C LYS A 147 -11.37 14.14 -12.83
N PRO A 148 -11.24 14.77 -14.01
CA PRO A 148 -10.08 14.55 -14.88
C PRO A 148 -8.75 14.93 -14.23
N GLU A 149 -8.75 15.93 -13.35
CA GLU A 149 -7.57 16.36 -12.57
C GLU A 149 -6.99 15.24 -11.70
N ALA A 150 -7.83 14.29 -11.26
CA ALA A 150 -7.36 13.11 -10.54
C ALA A 150 -6.49 12.21 -11.43
N ALA A 151 -6.86 12.03 -12.70
CA ALA A 151 -6.04 11.29 -13.65
C ALA A 151 -4.73 12.02 -13.94
N GLN A 152 -4.79 13.35 -14.16
CA GLN A 152 -3.60 14.18 -14.39
C GLN A 152 -2.62 14.12 -13.20
N ALA A 153 -3.14 14.14 -11.98
CA ALA A 153 -2.33 14.01 -10.77
C ALA A 153 -1.66 12.64 -10.63
N ILE A 154 -2.39 11.57 -10.95
CA ILE A 154 -1.84 10.21 -10.98
C ILE A 154 -0.77 10.07 -12.05
N ASP A 155 -0.97 10.64 -13.23
CA ASP A 155 -0.01 10.60 -14.32
C ASP A 155 1.28 11.34 -13.98
N LEU A 156 1.19 12.49 -13.30
CA LEU A 156 2.36 13.21 -12.79
C LEU A 156 3.12 12.39 -11.75
N ALA A 157 2.40 11.79 -10.78
CA ALA A 157 3.02 10.93 -9.77
C ALA A 157 3.69 9.70 -10.42
N TYR A 158 3.05 9.12 -11.44
CA TYR A 158 3.60 8.00 -12.20
C TYR A 158 4.86 8.37 -12.96
N ALA A 159 4.90 9.54 -13.60
CA ALA A 159 6.08 10.02 -14.32
C ALA A 159 7.32 10.10 -13.41
N ASP A 160 7.15 10.58 -12.17
CA ASP A 160 8.22 10.64 -11.17
C ASP A 160 8.65 9.22 -10.72
N VAL A 161 7.69 8.31 -10.47
CA VAL A 161 8.00 6.90 -10.14
C VAL A 161 8.77 6.23 -11.28
N LEU A 162 8.35 6.44 -12.52
CA LEU A 162 9.00 5.91 -13.71
C LEU A 162 10.43 6.42 -13.85
N ALA A 163 10.62 7.73 -13.73
CA ALA A 163 11.93 8.39 -13.78
C ALA A 163 12.88 7.86 -12.69
N SER A 164 12.38 7.66 -11.47
CA SER A 164 13.16 7.09 -10.37
C SER A 164 13.48 5.60 -10.57
N PHE A 165 12.59 4.82 -11.18
CA PHE A 165 12.83 3.42 -11.51
C PHE A 165 13.95 3.26 -12.55
N GLU A 166 14.07 4.21 -13.48
CA GLU A 166 15.21 4.24 -14.41
C GLU A 166 16.54 4.45 -13.68
N ILE A 167 16.60 5.33 -12.67
CA ILE A 167 17.82 5.46 -11.85
C ILE A 167 18.07 4.22 -11.01
N PHE A 168 17.04 3.63 -10.41
CA PHE A 168 17.15 2.36 -9.68
C PHE A 168 17.79 1.27 -10.56
N THR A 169 17.25 1.05 -11.77
CA THR A 169 17.75 0.01 -12.68
C THR A 169 19.17 0.28 -13.18
N ARG A 170 19.55 1.55 -13.42
CA ARG A 170 20.94 1.94 -13.75
C ARG A 170 21.94 1.68 -12.63
N ASN A 171 21.48 1.64 -11.37
CA ASN A 171 22.33 1.39 -10.20
C ASN A 171 22.38 -0.09 -9.78
N LEU A 172 21.68 -0.97 -10.48
CA LEU A 172 21.77 -2.41 -10.20
C LEU A 172 23.12 -2.96 -10.62
N ARG A 173 23.65 -3.90 -9.83
CA ARG A 173 24.76 -4.74 -10.28
C ARG A 173 24.31 -5.60 -11.47
N PRO A 174 25.25 -6.06 -12.32
CA PRO A 174 24.95 -7.06 -13.34
C PRO A 174 24.20 -8.25 -12.73
N ASP A 175 23.09 -8.64 -13.36
CA ASP A 175 22.24 -9.78 -12.99
C ASP A 175 21.65 -9.76 -11.57
N GLN A 176 21.80 -8.67 -10.80
CA GLN A 176 21.22 -8.53 -9.47
C GLN A 176 19.70 -8.77 -9.50
N PRO A 177 19.16 -9.72 -8.72
CA PRO A 177 17.71 -9.90 -8.64
C PRO A 177 17.03 -8.63 -8.11
N ILE A 178 15.79 -8.43 -8.54
CA ILE A 178 14.95 -7.33 -8.10
C ILE A 178 13.69 -7.83 -7.42
N ALA A 179 13.22 -7.05 -6.45
CA ALA A 179 11.92 -7.16 -5.82
C ALA A 179 11.16 -5.86 -6.05
N LEU A 180 9.85 -5.95 -6.24
CA LEU A 180 8.99 -4.78 -6.38
C LEU A 180 7.96 -4.78 -5.27
N ALA A 181 7.77 -3.66 -4.59
CA ALA A 181 6.77 -3.58 -3.54
C ALA A 181 6.10 -2.21 -3.56
N GLY A 182 4.82 -2.16 -3.20
CA GLY A 182 4.12 -0.91 -3.05
C GLY A 182 2.86 -1.07 -2.22
N HIS A 183 2.44 0.03 -1.59
CA HIS A 183 1.20 0.08 -0.82
C HIS A 183 0.26 1.18 -1.32
N SER A 184 -1.05 0.94 -1.37
CA SER A 184 -2.07 1.95 -1.71
C SER A 184 -1.77 2.63 -3.07
N GLN A 185 -1.59 3.96 -3.12
CA GLN A 185 -1.12 4.67 -4.32
C GLN A 185 0.15 4.05 -4.91
N GLY A 186 1.08 3.61 -4.09
CA GLY A 186 2.29 2.94 -4.55
C GLY A 186 2.01 1.62 -5.26
N ALA A 187 1.08 0.81 -4.74
CA ALA A 187 0.59 -0.40 -5.43
C ALA A 187 -0.18 -0.06 -6.71
N PHE A 188 -0.99 1.01 -6.68
CA PHE A 188 -1.70 1.51 -7.85
C PHE A 188 -0.74 1.83 -9.00
N LEU A 189 0.33 2.58 -8.71
CA LEU A 189 1.37 2.99 -9.65
C LEU A 189 2.27 1.82 -10.05
N LEU A 190 2.55 0.91 -9.12
CA LEU A 190 3.41 -0.25 -9.37
C LEU A 190 2.81 -1.21 -10.41
N ARG A 191 1.49 -1.43 -10.42
CA ARG A 191 0.83 -2.22 -11.48
C ARG A 191 1.15 -1.67 -12.88
N ARG A 192 1.07 -0.35 -13.03
CA ARG A 192 1.42 0.34 -14.29
C ARG A 192 2.91 0.23 -14.61
N LEU A 193 3.78 0.41 -13.62
CA LEU A 193 5.23 0.23 -13.78
C LEU A 193 5.57 -1.18 -14.25
N MET A 194 4.93 -2.21 -13.69
CA MET A 194 5.13 -3.60 -14.10
C MET A 194 4.75 -3.82 -15.57
N ARG A 195 3.60 -3.30 -16.02
CA ARG A 195 3.24 -3.32 -17.44
C ARG A 195 4.27 -2.62 -18.32
N ASP A 196 4.71 -1.43 -17.91
CA ASP A 196 5.48 -0.53 -18.79
C ASP A 196 6.99 -0.84 -18.79
N ARG A 197 7.51 -1.54 -17.77
CA ARG A 197 8.95 -1.76 -17.57
C ARG A 197 9.36 -3.18 -17.20
N ILE A 198 8.41 -4.06 -16.84
CA ILE A 198 8.72 -5.45 -16.48
C ILE A 198 8.20 -6.40 -17.56
N ALA A 199 6.92 -6.32 -17.91
CA ALA A 199 6.28 -7.21 -18.87
C ALA A 199 7.02 -7.26 -20.22
N GLY A 200 7.38 -8.47 -20.65
CA GLY A 200 8.09 -8.70 -21.91
C GLY A 200 9.55 -8.23 -21.93
N THR A 201 10.12 -7.82 -20.78
CA THR A 201 11.51 -7.37 -20.68
C THR A 201 12.41 -8.38 -19.95
N PRO A 202 13.74 -8.31 -20.09
CA PRO A 202 14.66 -9.12 -19.28
C PRO A 202 14.54 -8.91 -17.77
N LEU A 203 14.01 -7.76 -17.30
CA LEU A 203 13.81 -7.51 -15.87
C LEU A 203 12.80 -8.48 -15.25
N ALA A 204 11.82 -8.99 -16.01
CA ALA A 204 10.88 -9.99 -15.50
C ALA A 204 11.58 -11.27 -15.04
N GLN A 205 12.68 -11.67 -15.69
CA GLN A 205 13.45 -12.86 -15.31
C GLN A 205 14.26 -12.65 -14.03
N ARG A 206 14.58 -11.39 -13.71
CA ARG A 206 15.28 -10.96 -12.49
C ARG A 206 14.35 -10.76 -11.30
N LEU A 207 13.04 -10.82 -11.50
CA LEU A 207 12.05 -10.57 -10.45
C LEU A 207 11.97 -11.75 -9.47
N VAL A 208 12.24 -11.51 -8.19
CA VAL A 208 12.05 -12.51 -7.13
C VAL A 208 10.60 -12.56 -6.67
N GLY A 209 9.88 -11.45 -6.78
CA GLY A 209 8.47 -11.31 -6.42
C GLY A 209 8.01 -9.86 -6.51
N ALA A 210 6.70 -9.67 -6.59
CA ALA A 210 6.05 -8.37 -6.52
C ALA A 210 4.95 -8.34 -5.45
N TRP A 211 5.07 -7.43 -4.48
CA TRP A 211 4.11 -7.22 -3.39
C TRP A 211 3.28 -5.95 -3.66
N VAL A 212 2.10 -6.14 -4.26
CA VAL A 212 1.22 -5.06 -4.73
C VAL A 212 0.06 -4.93 -3.75
N ILE A 213 0.30 -4.27 -2.62
CA ILE A 213 -0.57 -4.35 -1.43
C ILE A 213 -1.49 -3.12 -1.33
N GLY A 214 -2.73 -3.29 -0.89
CA GLY A 214 -3.64 -2.17 -0.62
C GLY A 214 -4.20 -1.49 -1.88
N TRP A 215 -4.14 -2.14 -3.04
CA TRP A 215 -4.94 -1.71 -4.19
C TRP A 215 -5.42 -2.94 -4.98
N PRO A 216 -6.69 -3.01 -5.41
CA PRO A 216 -7.18 -4.16 -6.15
C PRO A 216 -6.40 -4.39 -7.46
N VAL A 217 -5.86 -5.60 -7.63
CA VAL A 217 -5.26 -6.07 -8.89
C VAL A 217 -6.31 -6.91 -9.62
N SER A 218 -6.93 -6.36 -10.67
CA SER A 218 -7.92 -7.10 -11.46
C SER A 218 -7.30 -8.38 -12.04
N LEU A 219 -7.95 -9.52 -11.80
CA LEU A 219 -7.50 -10.80 -12.37
C LEU A 219 -7.62 -10.83 -13.90
N GLU A 220 -8.57 -10.10 -14.45
CA GLU A 220 -8.84 -10.05 -15.89
C GLU A 220 -8.09 -8.92 -16.59
N HIS A 221 -8.11 -7.71 -16.01
CA HIS A 221 -7.69 -6.49 -16.70
C HIS A 221 -6.31 -5.97 -16.29
N ASP A 222 -5.78 -6.39 -15.14
CA ASP A 222 -4.46 -5.98 -14.65
C ASP A 222 -3.45 -7.12 -14.74
N LEU A 223 -3.71 -8.24 -14.07
CA LEU A 223 -2.75 -9.33 -13.87
C LEU A 223 -2.12 -9.82 -15.19
N PRO A 224 -2.87 -10.05 -16.29
CA PRO A 224 -2.29 -10.51 -17.56
C PRO A 224 -1.34 -9.50 -18.23
N LYS A 225 -1.34 -8.23 -17.79
CA LYS A 225 -0.50 -7.15 -18.32
C LYS A 225 0.75 -6.89 -17.49
N MET A 226 0.87 -7.48 -16.30
CA MET A 226 1.95 -7.18 -15.35
C MET A 226 3.24 -7.99 -15.58
N GLY A 227 3.21 -8.99 -16.49
CA GLY A 227 4.40 -9.69 -16.96
C GLY A 227 4.80 -10.94 -16.19
N VAL A 228 4.19 -11.18 -15.03
CA VAL A 228 4.37 -12.38 -14.20
C VAL A 228 3.02 -12.83 -13.62
N PRO A 229 2.84 -14.12 -13.30
CA PRO A 229 1.57 -14.62 -12.77
C PRO A 229 1.36 -14.21 -11.30
N ALA A 230 0.15 -14.46 -10.79
CA ALA A 230 -0.06 -14.50 -9.34
C ALA A 230 0.67 -15.72 -8.76
N CYS A 231 1.15 -15.61 -7.52
CA CYS A 231 1.79 -16.73 -6.85
C CYS A 231 0.77 -17.84 -6.56
N GLU A 232 1.11 -19.10 -6.78
CA GLU A 232 0.30 -20.26 -6.43
C GLU A 232 0.86 -21.00 -5.20
N ARG A 233 2.19 -20.91 -4.97
CA ARG A 233 2.85 -21.52 -3.81
C ARG A 233 3.62 -20.50 -2.97
N ALA A 234 3.80 -20.82 -1.70
CA ALA A 234 4.48 -19.96 -0.72
C ALA A 234 5.94 -19.68 -1.09
N ASP A 235 6.63 -20.66 -1.67
CA ASP A 235 8.03 -20.62 -2.10
C ASP A 235 8.19 -20.34 -3.61
N GLU A 236 7.12 -19.97 -4.31
CA GLU A 236 7.20 -19.64 -5.72
C GLU A 236 7.85 -18.25 -5.91
N PRO A 237 8.98 -18.16 -6.62
CA PRO A 237 9.56 -16.86 -6.96
C PRO A 237 9.00 -16.32 -8.28
N GLY A 238 9.15 -15.02 -8.51
CA GLY A 238 8.83 -14.38 -9.79
C GLY A 238 7.33 -14.28 -10.05
N CYS A 239 6.55 -14.05 -9.01
CA CYS A 239 5.09 -13.95 -9.05
C CYS A 239 4.59 -12.76 -8.22
N ILE A 240 3.30 -12.45 -8.34
CA ILE A 240 2.64 -11.32 -7.66
C ILE A 240 1.82 -11.81 -6.46
N VAL A 241 1.91 -11.07 -5.36
CA VAL A 241 0.99 -11.15 -4.22
C VAL A 241 0.30 -9.81 -3.98
N SER A 242 -0.95 -9.86 -3.51
CA SER A 242 -1.77 -8.67 -3.26
C SER A 242 -2.85 -9.00 -2.22
N TRP A 243 -3.21 -8.04 -1.39
CA TRP A 243 -4.37 -8.13 -0.49
C TRP A 243 -4.84 -6.75 -0.05
N LEU A 244 -6.07 -6.71 0.48
CA LEU A 244 -6.71 -5.57 1.12
C LEU A 244 -7.44 -6.06 2.37
N SER A 245 -7.12 -5.52 3.54
CA SER A 245 -7.53 -6.07 4.84
C SER A 245 -8.80 -5.40 5.35
N VAL A 246 -9.78 -6.22 5.75
CA VAL A 246 -11.02 -5.78 6.39
C VAL A 246 -11.31 -6.66 7.60
N ALA A 247 -11.92 -6.08 8.64
CA ALA A 247 -12.40 -6.84 9.79
C ALA A 247 -13.92 -7.05 9.73
N ASP A 248 -14.40 -8.09 10.40
CA ASP A 248 -15.79 -8.53 10.37
C ASP A 248 -16.64 -7.87 11.47
N PRO A 249 -17.87 -7.42 11.16
CA PRO A 249 -18.48 -7.37 9.83
C PRO A 249 -17.86 -6.25 8.97
N ALA A 250 -17.50 -6.55 7.72
CA ALA A 250 -16.92 -5.59 6.79
C ALA A 250 -18.02 -4.83 6.01
N ASP A 251 -17.79 -3.54 5.77
CA ASP A 251 -18.54 -2.77 4.76
C ASP A 251 -17.55 -2.28 3.68
N THR A 252 -17.59 -2.93 2.53
CA THR A 252 -16.62 -2.75 1.44
C THR A 252 -17.15 -1.88 0.30
N ALA A 253 -18.35 -1.30 0.44
CA ALA A 253 -19.01 -0.55 -0.63
C ALA A 253 -18.16 0.61 -1.15
N MET A 254 -17.56 1.40 -0.24
CA MET A 254 -16.69 2.53 -0.60
C MET A 254 -15.43 2.08 -1.36
N LEU A 255 -14.82 0.95 -0.96
CA LEU A 255 -13.64 0.39 -1.61
C LEU A 255 -13.98 -0.08 -3.04
N LEU A 256 -15.08 -0.82 -3.19
CA LEU A 256 -15.57 -1.31 -4.48
C LEU A 256 -15.94 -0.16 -5.42
N LYS A 257 -16.55 0.92 -4.90
CA LYS A 257 -16.85 2.13 -5.68
C LYS A 257 -15.57 2.85 -6.13
N ALA A 258 -14.57 2.98 -5.26
CA ALA A 258 -13.27 3.54 -5.62
C ALA A 258 -12.57 2.72 -6.71
N TYR A 259 -12.65 1.39 -6.62
CA TYR A 259 -12.13 0.47 -7.63
C TYR A 259 -12.87 0.60 -8.97
N ALA A 260 -14.20 0.57 -8.96
CA ALA A 260 -15.04 0.65 -10.15
C ALA A 260 -14.92 1.97 -10.94
N ARG A 261 -14.42 3.04 -10.32
CA ARG A 261 -14.12 4.32 -10.98
C ARG A 261 -12.87 4.27 -11.87
N ARG A 262 -12.07 3.20 -11.79
CA ARG A 262 -10.81 3.07 -12.54
C ARG A 262 -10.97 2.18 -13.76
N THR A 263 -9.99 2.25 -14.63
CA THR A 263 -9.78 1.30 -15.72
C THR A 263 -8.61 0.40 -15.39
N GLY A 264 -8.63 -0.81 -15.93
CA GLY A 264 -7.53 -1.76 -15.82
C GLY A 264 -6.39 -1.38 -16.74
N LEU A 265 -5.31 -2.14 -16.65
CA LEU A 265 -4.09 -1.94 -17.44
C LEU A 265 -4.29 -2.13 -18.96
N ASP A 266 -5.40 -2.76 -19.36
CA ASP A 266 -5.86 -2.92 -20.75
C ASP A 266 -6.85 -1.83 -21.21
N ALA A 267 -7.04 -0.77 -20.40
CA ALA A 267 -7.97 0.34 -20.60
C ALA A 267 -9.46 -0.05 -20.59
N LYS A 268 -9.82 -1.24 -20.11
CA LYS A 268 -11.22 -1.62 -19.87
C LYS A 268 -11.67 -1.26 -18.46
N SER A 269 -12.98 -1.17 -18.26
CA SER A 269 -13.54 -1.00 -16.91
C SER A 269 -13.22 -2.20 -16.02
N VAL A 270 -12.84 -1.96 -14.77
CA VAL A 270 -12.65 -3.03 -13.76
C VAL A 270 -13.86 -3.21 -12.86
N ALA A 271 -14.94 -2.43 -13.07
CA ALA A 271 -16.15 -2.51 -12.27
C ALA A 271 -16.73 -3.94 -12.26
N GLY A 272 -16.88 -4.51 -11.06
CA GLY A 272 -17.37 -5.87 -10.87
C GLY A 272 -16.39 -7.00 -11.19
N SER A 273 -15.17 -6.69 -11.65
CA SER A 273 -14.15 -7.72 -11.90
C SER A 273 -13.55 -8.22 -10.58
N ALA A 274 -13.27 -9.53 -10.53
CA ALA A 274 -12.54 -10.14 -9.42
C ALA A 274 -11.11 -9.58 -9.33
N PHE A 275 -10.57 -9.51 -8.12
CA PHE A 275 -9.20 -9.08 -7.88
C PHE A 275 -8.41 -10.06 -7.00
N LEU A 276 -7.08 -9.98 -7.09
CA LEU A 276 -6.18 -10.91 -6.43
C LEU A 276 -6.20 -10.73 -4.91
N CYS A 277 -6.38 -11.85 -4.19
CA CYS A 277 -6.13 -11.98 -2.76
C CYS A 277 -5.15 -13.13 -2.49
N THR A 278 -4.02 -12.77 -1.89
CA THR A 278 -3.03 -13.69 -1.32
C THR A 278 -3.11 -13.58 0.19
N ASN A 279 -3.21 -14.71 0.88
CA ASN A 279 -3.19 -14.72 2.33
C ASN A 279 -1.74 -14.54 2.82
N PRO A 280 -1.40 -13.42 3.49
CA PRO A 280 -0.01 -13.13 3.89
C PRO A 280 0.50 -14.08 4.98
N LEU A 281 -0.38 -14.78 5.71
CA LEU A 281 0.02 -15.77 6.71
C LEU A 281 0.59 -17.04 6.09
N THR A 282 0.13 -17.40 4.89
CA THR A 282 0.49 -18.64 4.20
C THR A 282 1.32 -18.41 2.95
N GLY A 283 1.27 -17.20 2.37
CA GLY A 283 1.92 -16.88 1.10
C GLY A 283 1.24 -17.49 -0.12
N VAL A 284 0.00 -17.97 0.01
CA VAL A 284 -0.77 -18.59 -1.09
C VAL A 284 -2.13 -17.91 -1.31
N PRO A 285 -2.69 -17.93 -2.53
CA PRO A 285 -4.02 -17.39 -2.81
C PRO A 285 -5.13 -18.17 -2.13
N SER A 286 -6.24 -17.48 -1.84
CA SER A 286 -7.51 -18.12 -1.44
C SER A 286 -7.43 -19.07 -0.23
N ALA A 287 -6.40 -18.96 0.60
CA ALA A 287 -6.23 -19.77 1.81
C ALA A 287 -6.78 -19.04 3.04
N ALA A 288 -7.17 -19.82 4.05
CA ALA A 288 -7.46 -19.37 5.39
C ALA A 288 -6.32 -19.82 6.33
N ALA A 289 -5.99 -19.01 7.32
CA ALA A 289 -5.09 -19.36 8.40
C ALA A 289 -5.52 -18.70 9.70
N GLY A 290 -5.43 -19.45 10.80
CA GLY A 290 -5.71 -18.92 12.13
C GLY A 290 -4.62 -17.97 12.61
N ALA A 291 -4.90 -17.31 13.73
CA ALA A 291 -4.03 -16.30 14.29
C ALA A 291 -2.66 -16.89 14.64
N GLU A 292 -2.56 -18.18 15.00
CA GLU A 292 -1.31 -18.89 15.29
C GLU A 292 -0.25 -18.81 14.18
N ALA A 293 -0.67 -18.59 12.92
CA ALA A 293 0.23 -18.41 11.79
C ALA A 293 0.77 -16.97 11.65
N ASN A 294 0.26 -16.00 12.43
CA ASN A 294 0.75 -14.63 12.48
C ASN A 294 2.06 -14.58 13.27
N LEU A 295 3.17 -14.49 12.54
CA LEU A 295 4.53 -14.41 13.10
C LEU A 295 4.77 -13.09 13.84
N GLY A 296 3.96 -12.06 13.54
CA GLY A 296 4.08 -10.77 14.19
C GLY A 296 3.38 -9.66 13.43
N THR A 297 2.38 -9.09 14.10
CA THR A 297 1.77 -7.79 13.80
C THR A 297 2.65 -6.67 14.38
N LEU A 298 3.04 -5.70 13.55
CA LEU A 298 3.59 -4.44 14.02
C LEU A 298 2.44 -3.52 14.46
N VAL A 299 2.37 -3.25 15.76
CA VAL A 299 1.45 -2.28 16.37
C VAL A 299 2.16 -0.92 16.42
N PRO A 300 1.77 0.06 15.60
CA PRO A 300 2.49 1.32 15.50
C PRO A 300 2.22 2.25 16.69
N ASP A 301 3.29 2.84 17.23
CA ASP A 301 3.21 4.04 18.08
C ASP A 301 3.61 5.25 17.23
N PHE A 302 2.61 5.91 16.68
CA PHE A 302 2.79 7.07 15.81
C PHE A 302 3.42 8.27 16.52
N LYS A 303 3.18 8.43 17.83
CA LYS A 303 3.71 9.56 18.61
C LYS A 303 5.20 9.36 18.89
N ALA A 304 5.59 8.14 19.26
CA ALA A 304 6.99 7.78 19.49
C ALA A 304 7.76 7.47 18.19
N ARG A 305 7.07 7.43 17.03
CA ARG A 305 7.63 6.98 15.74
C ARG A 305 8.29 5.60 15.86
N SER A 306 7.62 4.70 16.55
CA SER A 306 8.09 3.35 16.86
C SER A 306 6.92 2.37 16.75
N GLY A 307 7.07 1.17 17.31
CA GLY A 307 5.99 0.21 17.45
C GLY A 307 6.43 -1.00 18.27
N THR A 308 5.48 -1.89 18.52
CA THR A 308 5.72 -3.17 19.21
C THR A 308 5.24 -4.33 18.36
N MET A 309 5.85 -5.50 18.55
CA MET A 309 5.44 -6.71 17.86
C MET A 309 4.43 -7.50 18.70
N ALA A 310 3.34 -7.92 18.07
CA ALA A 310 2.33 -8.79 18.65
C ALA A 310 2.14 -10.02 17.75
N ALA A 311 2.59 -11.19 18.19
CA ALA A 311 2.41 -12.44 17.45
C ALA A 311 1.09 -13.12 17.82
N GLN A 312 0.61 -13.97 16.92
CA GLN A 312 -0.55 -14.83 17.14
C GLN A 312 -1.87 -14.10 17.40
N VAL A 313 -2.05 -12.89 16.84
CA VAL A 313 -3.24 -12.05 17.11
C VAL A 313 -4.21 -11.98 15.94
N VAL A 314 -3.69 -11.86 14.71
CA VAL A 314 -4.50 -11.53 13.54
C VAL A 314 -4.61 -12.75 12.63
N PRO A 315 -5.77 -13.43 12.54
CA PRO A 315 -5.99 -14.45 11.53
C PRO A 315 -6.18 -13.79 10.16
N ALA A 316 -6.19 -14.58 9.09
CA ALA A 316 -6.45 -14.05 7.76
C ALA A 316 -7.13 -15.09 6.88
N THR A 317 -8.13 -14.66 6.13
CA THR A 317 -8.85 -15.48 5.15
C THR A 317 -9.13 -14.65 3.90
N CYS A 318 -8.69 -15.12 2.75
CA CYS A 318 -9.18 -14.57 1.48
C CYS A 318 -10.60 -15.06 1.23
N SER A 319 -11.56 -14.14 1.26
CA SER A 319 -12.99 -14.44 1.12
C SER A 319 -13.46 -14.40 -0.34
N PRO A 320 -14.66 -14.94 -0.65
CA PRO A 320 -15.23 -14.90 -2.00
C PRO A 320 -15.47 -13.50 -2.58
N ASP A 321 -15.51 -12.46 -1.74
CA ASP A 321 -15.57 -11.06 -2.14
C ASP A 321 -14.19 -10.45 -2.47
N HIS A 322 -13.15 -11.28 -2.47
CA HIS A 322 -11.77 -10.97 -2.80
C HIS A 322 -11.02 -10.08 -1.80
N PHE A 323 -11.62 -9.75 -0.65
CA PHE A 323 -10.93 -9.09 0.44
C PHE A 323 -10.25 -10.09 1.36
N LEU A 324 -9.25 -9.62 2.10
CA LEU A 324 -8.59 -10.36 3.17
C LEU A 324 -9.31 -10.06 4.49
N HIS A 325 -10.13 -11.00 4.95
CA HIS A 325 -10.84 -10.90 6.21
C HIS A 325 -9.92 -11.29 7.36
N ILE A 326 -9.80 -10.39 8.35
CA ILE A 326 -8.95 -10.59 9.52
C ILE A 326 -9.74 -11.06 10.76
N GLY A 327 -10.96 -11.56 10.56
CA GLY A 327 -11.88 -11.87 11.64
C GLY A 327 -12.43 -10.60 12.31
N PRO A 328 -12.92 -10.67 13.57
CA PRO A 328 -13.38 -9.48 14.28
C PRO A 328 -12.22 -8.48 14.50
N PRO A 329 -12.52 -7.19 14.73
CA PRO A 329 -11.51 -6.18 15.03
C PRO A 329 -10.50 -6.69 16.08
N PRO A 330 -9.19 -6.74 15.77
CA PRO A 330 -8.20 -7.25 16.69
C PRO A 330 -8.16 -6.39 17.96
N LYS A 331 -7.94 -7.04 19.11
CA LYS A 331 -7.81 -6.38 20.41
C LYS A 331 -6.40 -5.77 20.57
N LEU A 332 -6.02 -4.93 19.61
CA LEU A 332 -4.74 -4.22 19.55
C LEU A 332 -5.03 -2.72 19.52
N ASP A 333 -4.17 -1.94 20.18
CA ASP A 333 -4.21 -0.49 20.06
C ASP A 333 -3.54 -0.06 18.76
N LEU A 334 -4.26 -0.19 17.65
CA LEU A 334 -3.77 0.21 16.34
C LEU A 334 -3.91 1.73 16.11
N GLY A 335 -4.51 2.46 17.05
CA GLY A 335 -4.79 3.89 16.91
C GLY A 335 -6.00 4.19 16.02
N ALA A 336 -6.17 5.47 15.68
CA ALA A 336 -7.42 6.01 15.10
C ALA A 336 -7.53 5.89 13.56
N TYR A 337 -6.65 5.15 12.89
CA TYR A 337 -6.61 5.10 11.43
C TYR A 337 -7.32 3.89 10.80
N VAL A 338 -8.15 3.17 11.58
CA VAL A 338 -9.11 2.23 11.00
C VAL A 338 -10.18 3.06 10.28
N LEU A 339 -10.33 2.83 8.98
CA LEU A 339 -11.25 3.57 8.13
C LEU A 339 -12.70 3.05 8.31
N PRO A 340 -13.71 3.86 7.96
CA PRO A 340 -15.10 3.43 7.97
C PRO A 340 -15.31 2.08 7.27
N GLY A 341 -16.22 1.27 7.81
CA GLY A 341 -16.53 -0.07 7.29
C GLY A 341 -15.57 -1.17 7.73
N ASN A 342 -14.89 -1.00 8.87
CA ASN A 342 -13.86 -1.91 9.36
C ASN A 342 -12.74 -2.14 8.33
N ASN A 343 -12.34 -1.05 7.67
CA ASN A 343 -11.32 -1.07 6.64
C ASN A 343 -9.94 -0.82 7.28
N TYR A 344 -9.08 -1.83 7.22
CA TYR A 344 -7.74 -1.84 7.79
C TYR A 344 -6.65 -1.49 6.78
N HIS A 345 -7.00 -0.86 5.65
CA HIS A 345 -6.10 -0.49 4.55
C HIS A 345 -4.76 0.13 4.98
N LEU A 346 -4.74 1.04 5.97
CA LEU A 346 -3.46 1.61 6.42
C LEU A 346 -2.51 0.58 7.07
N TYR A 347 -3.08 -0.51 7.60
CA TYR A 347 -2.36 -1.56 8.31
C TYR A 347 -2.13 -2.82 7.48
N ASP A 348 -2.46 -2.83 6.17
CA ASP A 348 -2.30 -4.03 5.33
C ASP A 348 -0.91 -4.65 5.43
N VAL A 349 0.12 -3.82 5.55
CA VAL A 349 1.50 -4.28 5.73
C VAL A 349 1.78 -4.60 7.20
N THR A 350 1.39 -3.73 8.13
CA THR A 350 1.81 -3.84 9.54
C THR A 350 1.12 -5.00 10.27
N LEU A 351 -0.12 -5.36 9.92
CA LEU A 351 -0.81 -6.56 10.45
C LEU A 351 -0.02 -7.86 10.21
N PHE A 352 0.80 -7.88 9.17
CA PHE A 352 1.52 -9.07 8.74
C PHE A 352 3.02 -8.82 8.59
N TRP A 353 3.58 -7.84 9.31
CA TRP A 353 4.95 -7.35 9.13
C TRP A 353 5.99 -8.49 9.14
N ALA A 354 5.93 -9.38 10.14
CA ALA A 354 6.89 -10.48 10.25
C ALA A 354 6.64 -11.58 9.22
N ASN A 355 5.38 -11.85 8.87
CA ASN A 355 5.02 -12.80 7.82
C ASN A 355 5.51 -12.31 6.45
N LEU A 356 5.36 -11.02 6.16
CA LEU A 356 5.81 -10.40 4.93
C LEU A 356 7.33 -10.46 4.80
N ARG A 357 8.05 -10.18 5.88
CA ARG A 357 9.51 -10.35 5.94
C ARG A 357 9.91 -11.79 5.61
N ALA A 358 9.27 -12.77 6.25
CA ALA A 358 9.54 -14.19 6.00
C ALA A 358 9.16 -14.64 4.58
N ASP A 359 8.07 -14.11 4.00
CA ASP A 359 7.69 -14.37 2.61
C ASP A 359 8.71 -13.81 1.61
N PHE A 360 9.17 -12.57 1.84
CA PHE A 360 10.24 -11.94 1.06
C PHE A 360 11.53 -12.75 1.09
N GLU A 361 12.00 -13.15 2.28
CA GLU A 361 13.19 -13.98 2.43
C GLU A 361 13.01 -15.31 1.69
N ARG A 362 11.92 -16.03 1.96
CA ARG A 362 11.63 -17.34 1.35
C ARG A 362 11.63 -17.30 -0.18
N ARG A 363 10.93 -16.34 -0.78
CA ARG A 363 10.86 -16.21 -2.26
C ARG A 363 12.20 -15.81 -2.86
N THR A 364 12.94 -14.93 -2.18
CA THR A 364 14.28 -14.53 -2.62
C THR A 364 15.23 -15.73 -2.61
N GLN A 365 15.24 -16.52 -1.54
CA GLN A 365 16.05 -17.73 -1.45
C GLN A 365 15.67 -18.78 -2.50
N ALA A 366 14.36 -18.99 -2.73
CA ALA A 366 13.88 -19.89 -3.77
C ALA A 366 14.32 -19.44 -5.18
N TRP A 367 14.31 -18.14 -5.45
CA TRP A 367 14.82 -17.58 -6.71
C TRP A 367 16.32 -17.84 -6.87
N LEU A 368 17.11 -17.55 -5.83
CA LEU A 368 18.57 -17.75 -5.84
C LEU A 368 18.95 -19.22 -6.05
N ALA A 369 18.25 -20.14 -5.38
CA ALA A 369 18.46 -21.57 -5.54
C ALA A 369 18.12 -22.06 -6.96
N LYS A 370 17.19 -21.40 -7.67
CA LYS A 370 16.85 -21.71 -9.07
C LYS A 370 17.93 -21.26 -10.05
N GLN A 371 18.65 -20.17 -9.77
CA GLN A 371 19.73 -19.67 -10.65
C GLN A 371 21.04 -20.44 -10.51
N GLN A 372 21.21 -21.21 -9.43
CA GLN A 372 22.40 -22.04 -9.19
C GLN A 372 22.33 -23.41 -9.88
N LYS A 373 21.16 -23.76 -10.43
CA LYS A 373 20.92 -24.99 -11.20
C LYS A 373 21.02 -24.68 -12.68
#